data_AF-A0A2I1F0S6-F1
#
_entry.id   AF-A0A2I1F0S6-F1
#
_cell.length_a   1.000
_cell.length_b   1.000
_cell.length_c   1.000
_cell.angle_alpha   90.00
_cell.angle_beta   90.00
_cell.angle_gamma   90.00
#
_symmetry.space_group_name_H-M   'P 1'
#
loop_
_entity.id
_entity.type
_entity.pdbx_description
1 polymer ?
#
loop_
_entity_poly.entity_id
_entity_poly.type
_entity_poly.pdbx_seq_one_letter_code
_entity_poly.pdbx_strand_id
1 'polypeptide(L)'
;MRRVQARDQTVYVVRIISKYVTFYKAMIPAPYFAELGDGLPQKESVVILRWPGESMPEAGLNIAEPDGRREVLEVLTRIRQHLLNGN
;
A
#
# COMPACT_ATOMS: atom_id res chain seq x y z
N MET A 1 -7.69 1.42 -29.69
CA MET A 1 -7.08 1.52 -28.34
C MET A 1 -8.01 0.84 -27.34
N ARG A 2 -7.51 -0.13 -26.57
CA ARG A 2 -8.30 -0.83 -25.55
C ARG A 2 -8.49 0.13 -24.37
N ARG A 3 -9.71 0.65 -24.14
CA ARG A 3 -10.01 1.35 -22.88
C ARG A 3 -9.89 0.31 -21.77
N VAL A 4 -8.81 0.35 -21.00
CA VAL A 4 -8.76 -0.31 -19.70
C VAL A 4 -9.92 0.30 -18.91
N GLN A 5 -10.92 -0.50 -18.55
CA GLN A 5 -11.91 -0.04 -17.57
C GLN A 5 -11.14 0.17 -16.26
N ALA A 6 -10.84 1.42 -15.96
CA ALA A 6 -10.29 1.78 -14.67
C ALA A 6 -11.31 1.40 -13.60
N ARG A 7 -10.84 0.68 -12.59
CA ARG A 7 -11.59 0.34 -11.38
C ARG A 7 -10.83 0.90 -10.20
N ASP A 8 -11.53 1.11 -9.11
CA ASP A 8 -10.87 1.44 -7.85
C ASP A 8 -9.94 0.30 -7.46
N GLN A 9 -8.72 0.64 -7.08
CA GLN A 9 -7.70 -0.33 -6.69
C GLN A 9 -7.13 0.02 -5.34
N THR A 10 -7.19 -0.92 -4.40
CA THR A 10 -6.40 -0.83 -3.18
C THR A 10 -5.02 -1.44 -3.43
N VAL A 11 -3.98 -0.63 -3.28
CA VAL A 11 -2.58 -1.06 -3.45
C VAL A 11 -1.89 -1.06 -2.09
N TYR A 12 -1.14 -2.13 -1.84
CA TYR A 12 -0.24 -2.24 -0.69
C TYR A 12 1.21 -2.24 -1.18
N VAL A 13 2.07 -1.50 -0.50
CA VAL A 13 3.51 -1.40 -0.83
C VAL A 13 4.34 -1.74 0.39
N VAL A 14 5.40 -2.53 0.17
CA VAL A 14 6.41 -2.83 1.19
C VAL A 14 7.68 -2.05 0.82
N ARG A 15 8.17 -1.22 1.74
CA ARG A 15 9.46 -0.54 1.65
C ARG A 15 10.44 -1.20 2.60
N ILE A 16 11.57 -1.65 2.08
CA ILE A 16 12.63 -2.28 2.86
C ILE A 16 13.88 -1.42 2.72
N ILE A 17 14.39 -0.90 3.84
CA ILE A 17 15.67 -0.20 3.91
C ILE A 17 16.52 -0.85 4.98
N SER A 18 17.59 -1.53 4.56
CA SER A 18 18.45 -2.29 5.46
C SER A 18 17.58 -3.27 6.29
N LYS A 19 17.63 -3.19 7.62
CA LYS A 19 16.84 -4.00 8.55
C LYS A 19 15.44 -3.46 8.84
N TYR A 20 15.02 -2.36 8.23
CA TYR A 20 13.73 -1.73 8.53
C TYR A 20 12.71 -1.95 7.41
N VAL A 21 11.51 -2.38 7.79
CA VAL A 21 10.38 -2.64 6.89
C VAL A 21 9.23 -1.69 7.22
N THR A 22 8.73 -0.98 6.23
CA THR A 22 7.55 -0.12 6.35
C THR A 22 6.50 -0.56 5.35
N PHE A 23 5.23 -0.50 5.72
CA PHE A 23 4.13 -0.82 4.83
C PHE A 23 3.30 0.43 4.55
N TYR A 24 2.81 0.52 3.33
CA TYR A 24 1.92 1.57 2.88
C TYR A 24 0.66 0.97 2.26
N LYS A 25 -0.43 1.72 2.34
CA LYS A 25 -1.70 1.42 1.68
C LYS A 25 -2.19 2.68 0.96
N ALA A 26 -2.68 2.51 -0.25
CA ALA A 26 -3.35 3.56 -1.01
C ALA A 26 -4.61 3.00 -1.66
N MET A 27 -5.67 3.81 -1.70
CA MET A 27 -6.83 3.58 -2.56
C MET A 27 -6.66 4.49 -3.77
N ILE A 28 -6.50 3.88 -4.95
CA ILE A 28 -6.38 4.59 -6.22
C ILE A 28 -7.74 4.54 -6.90
N PRO A 29 -8.44 5.68 -7.02
CA PRO A 29 -9.77 5.69 -7.60
C PRO A 29 -9.70 5.54 -9.13
N ALA A 30 -10.71 4.95 -9.75
CA ALA A 30 -10.77 4.75 -11.20
C ALA A 30 -10.51 6.02 -12.02
N PRO A 31 -11.06 7.20 -11.66
CA PRO A 31 -10.77 8.47 -12.34
C PRO A 31 -9.28 8.83 -12.36
N TYR A 32 -8.51 8.50 -11.32
CA TYR A 32 -7.08 8.76 -11.28
C TYR A 32 -6.35 8.05 -12.43
N PHE A 33 -6.71 6.79 -12.71
CA PHE A 33 -6.13 6.05 -13.84
C PHE A 33 -6.56 6.60 -15.20
N ALA A 34 -7.77 7.18 -15.29
CA ALA A 34 -8.21 7.84 -16.51
C ALA A 34 -7.35 9.07 -16.80
N GLU A 35 -7.14 9.94 -15.80
CA GLU A 35 -6.24 11.10 -15.95
C GLU A 35 -4.80 10.67 -16.24
N LEU A 36 -4.33 9.61 -15.59
CA LEU A 36 -2.98 9.09 -15.79
C LEU A 36 -2.73 8.63 -17.24
N GLY A 37 -3.78 8.14 -17.92
CA GLY A 37 -3.71 7.78 -19.33
C GLY A 37 -3.54 8.97 -20.27
N ASP A 38 -3.98 10.16 -19.84
CA ASP A 38 -3.91 11.41 -20.59
C ASP A 38 -2.71 12.29 -20.18
N GLY A 39 -2.01 11.95 -19.09
CA GLY A 39 -0.85 12.70 -18.59
C GLY A 39 -0.71 12.61 -17.07
N LEU A 40 -0.04 13.60 -16.46
CA LEU A 40 0.01 13.70 -14.99
C LEU A 40 -1.37 14.13 -14.46
N PRO A 41 -2.02 13.37 -13.54
CA PRO A 41 -3.30 13.75 -12.95
C PRO A 41 -3.28 15.16 -12.35
N GLN A 42 -4.36 15.91 -12.57
CA GLN A 42 -4.49 17.31 -12.12
C GLN A 42 -5.67 17.52 -11.16
N LYS A 43 -6.72 16.69 -11.27
CA LYS A 43 -7.88 16.78 -10.38
C LYS A 43 -7.86 15.68 -9.35
N GLU A 44 -7.51 14.47 -9.78
CA GLU A 44 -7.46 13.31 -8.91
C GLU A 44 -6.12 13.25 -8.18
N SER A 45 -6.16 12.88 -6.91
CA SER A 45 -4.97 12.69 -6.09
C SER A 45 -5.09 11.38 -5.30
N VAL A 46 -3.94 10.81 -4.98
CA VAL A 46 -3.85 9.56 -4.21
C VAL A 46 -3.15 9.85 -2.90
N VAL A 47 -3.80 9.47 -1.79
CA VAL A 47 -3.22 9.55 -0.46
C VAL A 47 -2.56 8.20 -0.14
N ILE A 48 -1.26 8.24 0.14
CA ILE A 48 -0.49 7.08 0.57
C ILE A 48 -0.40 7.10 2.09
N LEU A 49 -1.04 6.14 2.74
CA LEU A 49 -1.05 6.01 4.20
C LEU A 49 -0.02 4.99 4.64
N ARG A 50 0.69 5.28 5.73
CA ARG A 50 1.46 4.24 6.44
C ARG A 50 0.47 3.25 7.06
N TRP A 51 0.76 1.97 6.95
CA TRP A 51 -0.17 0.90 7.33
C TRP A 51 0.54 -0.13 8.23
N PRO A 52 -0.10 -0.72 9.27
CA PRO A 52 -1.52 -0.61 9.65
C PRO A 52 -1.93 0.62 10.48
N GLY A 53 -1.08 1.65 10.62
CA GLY A 53 -1.47 2.93 11.24
C GLY A 53 -0.32 3.62 11.97
N GLU A 54 -0.67 4.62 12.79
CA GLU A 54 0.26 5.48 13.54
C GLU A 54 1.11 4.76 14.59
N SER A 55 0.71 3.55 15.01
CA SER A 55 1.47 2.74 15.96
C SER A 55 2.77 2.16 15.37
N MET A 56 3.00 2.29 14.07
CA MET A 56 4.23 1.81 13.44
C MET A 56 5.39 2.80 13.68
N PRO A 57 6.57 2.31 14.12
CA PRO A 57 7.74 3.16 14.33
C PRO A 57 8.08 3.98 13.09
N GLU A 58 8.59 5.20 13.28
CA GLU A 58 8.90 6.09 12.15
C GLU A 58 9.88 5.46 11.15
N ALA A 59 10.89 4.77 11.69
CA ALA A 59 11.88 4.04 10.91
C ALA A 59 11.31 2.77 10.24
N GLY A 60 10.15 2.27 10.67
CA GLY A 60 9.61 0.97 10.31
C GLY A 60 9.99 -0.15 11.31
N LEU A 61 9.53 -1.36 11.02
CA LEU A 61 9.75 -2.56 11.82
C LEU A 61 11.17 -3.09 11.61
N ASN A 62 11.92 -3.29 12.69
CA ASN A 62 13.28 -3.81 12.63
C ASN A 62 13.31 -5.35 12.56
N ILE A 63 13.56 -5.92 11.38
CA ILE A 63 13.62 -7.37 11.17
C ILE A 63 14.87 -8.04 11.76
N ALA A 64 15.85 -7.27 12.25
CA ALA A 64 16.94 -7.85 13.04
C ALA A 64 16.44 -8.35 14.41
N GLU A 65 15.35 -7.78 14.94
CA GLU A 65 14.75 -8.22 16.19
C GLU A 65 13.69 -9.32 15.96
N PRO A 66 13.58 -10.30 16.88
CA PRO A 66 12.55 -11.33 16.82
C PRO A 66 11.12 -10.78 16.71
N ASP A 67 10.80 -9.74 17.49
CA ASP A 67 9.46 -9.15 17.50
C ASP A 67 9.16 -8.41 16.19
N GLY A 68 10.13 -7.66 15.66
CA GLY A 68 9.97 -7.00 14.36
C GLY A 68 9.73 -7.99 13.21
N ARG A 69 10.37 -9.18 13.24
CA ARG A 69 10.06 -10.26 12.27
C ARG A 69 8.63 -10.77 12.41
N ARG A 70 8.18 -11.00 13.64
CA ARG A 70 6.81 -11.46 13.92
C ARG A 70 5.79 -10.46 13.42
N GLU A 71 5.97 -9.18 13.75
CA GLU A 71 5.07 -8.11 13.31
C GLU A 71 5.01 -7.98 11.79
N VAL A 72 6.15 -8.08 11.09
CA VAL A 72 6.17 -8.10 9.62
C VAL A 72 5.31 -9.23 9.05
N LEU A 73 5.41 -10.44 9.60
CA LEU A 73 4.61 -11.60 9.16
C LEU A 73 3.12 -11.42 9.45
N GLU A 74 2.78 -10.83 10.60
CA GLU A 74 1.40 -10.50 10.94
C GLU A 74 0.80 -9.49 9.96
N VAL A 75 1.54 -8.42 9.64
CA VAL A 75 1.11 -7.40 8.67
C VAL A 75 0.92 -8.02 7.29
N LEU A 76 1.85 -8.85 6.81
CA LEU A 76 1.70 -9.57 5.54
C LEU A 76 0.48 -10.50 5.53
N THR A 77 0.21 -11.18 6.64
CA THR A 77 -0.98 -12.04 6.79
C THR A 77 -2.27 -11.23 6.69
N ARG A 78 -2.33 -10.05 7.31
CA ARG A 78 -3.48 -9.14 7.20
C ARG A 78 -3.62 -8.57 5.79
N ILE A 79 -2.53 -8.24 5.09
CA ILE A 79 -2.58 -7.82 3.68
C ILE A 79 -3.19 -8.94 2.84
N ARG A 80 -2.70 -10.17 3.00
CA ARG A 80 -3.26 -11.35 2.32
C ARG A 80 -4.76 -11.51 2.58
N GLN A 81 -5.21 -11.35 3.83
CA GLN A 81 -6.63 -11.42 4.17
C GLN A 81 -7.46 -10.34 3.46
N HIS A 82 -6.99 -9.08 3.43
CA HIS A 82 -7.68 -8.01 2.69
C HIS A 82 -7.78 -8.31 1.18
N LEU A 83 -6.72 -8.89 0.59
CA LEU A 83 -6.72 -9.23 -0.84
C LEU A 83 -7.65 -10.41 -1.16
N LEU A 84 -7.79 -11.37 -0.25
CA LEU A 84 -8.64 -12.55 -0.45
C LEU A 84 -10.12 -12.27 -0.15
N ASN A 85 -10.41 -11.38 0.80
CA ASN A 85 -11.77 -11.07 1.23
C ASN A 85 -12.43 -9.98 0.37
N GLY A 86 -11.93 -9.74 -0.84
CA GLY A 86 -12.26 -8.59 -1.69
C GLY A 86 -13.74 -8.19 -1.66
N ASN A 87 -13.99 -7.04 -1.03
CA ASN A 87 -15.20 -6.23 -1.13
C ASN A 87 -14.74 -4.78 -1.27
#